data_AF-A0A2V8CNS0-F1
#
_entry.id   AF-A0A2V8CNS0-F1
#
_cell.length_a   1.000
_cell.length_b   1.000
_cell.length_c   1.000
_cell.angle_alpha   90.00
_cell.angle_beta   90.00
_cell.angle_gamma   90.00
#
_symmetry.space_group_name_H-M   'P 1'
#
loop_
_entity.id
_entity.type
_entity.pdbx_description
1 polymer ?
#
loop_
_entity_poly.entity_id
_entity_poly.type
_entity_poly.pdbx_seq_one_letter_code
_entity_poly.pdbx_strand_id
1 'polypeptide(L)'
;MPVDLRAEAAAEVRRLTSARAFARDSDEGAVAELEGNGPWITRARRPVLRRFLGRRLMLIWREVYEDACGGRAESRLIPVVIDLSAAPGPGNDGSRAFQASVGAPRAAEWLTTLLLEIDSEVRARIDADGREWQETVERVVRSFTSARILRERGIAAWSARTDRTAFQPGLFDRRAERAQRIRAAANAESDRITADRLATAERLAAVTRRPAQLLLVLAP
;
A
#
# COMPACT_ATOMS: atom_id res chain seq x y z
N MET A 1 23.86 24.55 5.89
CA MET A 1 22.48 25.09 5.90
C MET A 1 21.68 24.25 6.89
N PRO A 2 21.13 24.83 7.97
CA PRO A 2 20.35 24.07 8.94
C PRO A 2 19.02 23.65 8.31
N VAL A 3 18.64 22.39 8.46
CA VAL A 3 17.35 21.86 7.97
C VAL A 3 16.23 22.38 8.87
N ASP A 4 15.25 23.09 8.29
CA ASP A 4 14.04 23.50 9.00
C ASP A 4 13.02 22.35 9.02
N LEU A 5 13.12 21.53 10.07
CA LEU A 5 12.25 20.38 10.29
C LEU A 5 10.76 20.74 10.36
N ARG A 6 10.41 21.98 10.73
CA ARG A 6 9.01 22.42 10.81
C ARG A 6 8.45 22.68 9.42
N ALA A 7 9.25 23.29 8.55
CA ALA A 7 8.88 23.51 7.16
C ALA A 7 8.74 22.19 6.39
N GLU A 8 9.68 21.24 6.59
CA GLU A 8 9.61 19.91 5.98
C GLU A 8 8.39 19.11 6.45
N ALA A 9 8.12 19.11 7.77
CA ALA A 9 6.94 18.44 8.31
C ALA A 9 5.63 19.03 7.75
N ALA A 10 5.55 20.37 7.61
CA ALA A 10 4.37 21.01 7.03
C ALA A 10 4.20 20.68 5.54
N ALA A 11 5.30 20.58 4.78
CA ALA A 11 5.28 20.15 3.38
C ALA A 11 4.83 18.69 3.25
N GLU A 12 5.33 17.82 4.13
CA GLU A 12 4.96 16.40 4.13
C GLU A 12 3.50 16.19 4.52
N VAL A 13 2.99 16.92 5.51
CA VAL A 13 1.56 16.89 5.87
C VAL A 13 0.70 17.31 4.68
N ARG A 14 1.05 18.38 3.96
CA ARG A 14 0.32 18.78 2.75
C ARG A 14 0.35 17.70 1.68
N ARG A 15 1.51 17.10 1.43
CA ARG A 15 1.66 15.99 0.47
C ARG A 15 0.76 14.80 0.85
N LEU A 16 0.77 14.39 2.11
CA LEU A 16 -0.05 13.28 2.62
C LEU A 16 -1.54 13.61 2.61
N THR A 17 -1.93 14.84 2.94
CA THR A 17 -3.33 15.30 2.85
C THR A 17 -3.82 15.28 1.41
N SER A 18 -3.02 15.79 0.46
CA SER A 18 -3.37 15.72 -0.96
C SER A 18 -3.44 14.28 -1.47
N ALA A 19 -2.52 13.41 -1.08
CA ALA A 19 -2.55 11.98 -1.44
C ALA A 19 -3.79 11.27 -0.87
N ARG A 20 -4.13 11.51 0.41
CA ARG A 20 -5.33 10.97 1.06
C ARG A 20 -6.63 11.55 0.50
N ALA A 21 -6.61 12.75 -0.07
CA ALA A 21 -7.79 13.32 -0.73
C ALA A 21 -8.22 12.51 -1.96
N PHE A 22 -7.31 11.73 -2.57
CA PHE A 22 -7.58 10.80 -3.67
C PHE A 22 -8.00 9.39 -3.21
N ALA A 23 -7.91 9.10 -1.91
CA ALA A 23 -8.25 7.82 -1.31
C ALA A 23 -9.07 8.08 -0.05
N ARG A 24 -10.36 8.37 -0.20
CA ARG A 24 -11.28 8.46 0.94
C ARG A 24 -11.67 7.05 1.37
N ASP A 25 -11.92 6.84 2.66
CA ASP A 25 -12.47 5.56 3.15
C ASP A 25 -13.81 5.21 2.48
N SER A 26 -14.59 6.22 2.06
CA SER A 26 -15.81 6.03 1.25
C SER A 26 -15.54 5.51 -0.16
N ASP A 27 -14.31 5.67 -0.65
CA ASP A 27 -13.87 5.15 -1.93
C ASP A 27 -13.51 3.67 -1.80
N GLU A 28 -13.45 3.04 -0.63
CA GLU A 28 -13.23 1.58 -0.52
C GLU A 28 -14.32 0.79 -1.24
N GLY A 29 -15.58 1.26 -1.20
CA GLY A 29 -16.69 0.65 -1.95
C GLY A 29 -16.57 0.87 -3.46
N ALA A 30 -16.20 2.08 -3.88
CA ALA A 30 -15.94 2.38 -5.29
C ALA A 30 -14.67 1.69 -5.81
N VAL A 31 -13.65 1.53 -4.97
CA VAL A 31 -12.43 0.77 -5.20
C VAL A 31 -12.76 -0.70 -5.24
N ALA A 32 -13.67 -1.24 -4.43
CA ALA A 32 -14.12 -2.63 -4.55
C ALA A 32 -14.97 -2.88 -5.81
N GLU A 33 -15.75 -1.88 -6.26
CA GLU A 33 -16.49 -1.92 -7.53
C GLU A 33 -15.57 -1.76 -8.74
N LEU A 34 -14.58 -0.86 -8.68
CA LEU A 34 -13.54 -0.69 -9.69
C LEU A 34 -12.58 -1.89 -9.67
N GLU A 35 -12.20 -2.40 -8.52
CA GLU A 35 -11.48 -3.67 -8.33
C GLU A 35 -12.42 -4.88 -8.41
N GLY A 36 -13.59 -4.74 -9.05
CA GLY A 36 -14.48 -5.85 -9.36
C GLY A 36 -13.68 -7.06 -9.84
N ASN A 37 -14.15 -8.27 -9.54
CA ASN A 37 -13.40 -9.55 -9.48
C ASN A 37 -12.47 -9.93 -10.67
N GLY A 38 -12.30 -9.11 -11.71
CA GLY A 38 -11.34 -9.27 -12.79
C GLY A 38 -10.76 -7.95 -13.32
N PRO A 39 -9.81 -8.03 -14.24
CA PRO A 39 -9.10 -6.85 -14.75
C PRO A 39 -9.99 -5.96 -15.63
N TRP A 40 -9.67 -4.66 -15.67
CA TRP A 40 -10.26 -3.74 -16.64
C TRP A 40 -9.78 -4.09 -18.03
N ILE A 41 -10.69 -4.26 -18.97
CA ILE A 41 -10.33 -4.54 -20.36
C ILE A 41 -10.77 -3.36 -21.21
N THR A 42 -9.82 -2.72 -21.88
CA THR A 42 -10.10 -1.56 -22.72
C THR A 42 -9.24 -1.49 -23.97
N ARG A 43 -9.63 -0.59 -24.86
CA ARG A 43 -8.94 -0.36 -26.13
C ARG A 43 -8.33 1.03 -26.17
N ALA A 44 -7.12 1.11 -26.71
CA ALA A 44 -6.44 2.36 -26.98
C ALA A 44 -7.26 3.21 -27.95
N ARG A 45 -7.77 4.34 -27.46
CA ARG A 45 -8.56 5.28 -28.28
C ARG A 45 -7.69 6.24 -29.09
N ARG A 46 -6.45 6.49 -28.64
CA ARG A 46 -5.53 7.44 -29.28
C ARG A 46 -4.73 6.77 -30.40
N PRO A 47 -4.70 7.32 -31.64
CA PRO A 47 -4.00 6.71 -32.79
C PRO A 47 -2.52 6.42 -32.53
N VAL A 48 -1.83 7.31 -31.81
CA VAL A 48 -0.42 7.13 -31.44
C VAL A 48 -0.23 5.89 -30.56
N LEU A 49 -1.10 5.71 -29.56
CA LEU A 49 -1.05 4.57 -28.65
C LEU A 49 -1.44 3.26 -29.36
N ARG A 50 -2.43 3.30 -30.27
CA ARG A 50 -2.76 2.14 -31.11
C ARG A 50 -1.61 1.73 -32.01
N ARG A 51 -0.92 2.70 -32.63
CA ARG A 51 0.25 2.44 -33.48
C ARG A 51 1.42 1.91 -32.66
N PHE A 52 1.62 2.44 -31.45
CA PHE A 52 2.64 1.95 -30.53
C PHE A 52 2.35 0.50 -30.11
N LEU A 53 1.13 0.18 -29.68
CA LEU A 53 0.75 -1.17 -29.28
C LEU A 53 0.80 -2.13 -30.48
N GLY A 54 0.28 -1.73 -31.64
CA GLY A 54 0.36 -2.51 -32.88
C GLY A 54 -0.37 -3.83 -32.75
N ARG A 55 0.38 -4.92 -32.50
CA ARG A 55 -0.15 -6.28 -32.26
C ARG A 55 0.06 -6.76 -30.81
N ARG A 56 0.41 -5.84 -29.91
CA ARG A 56 0.79 -6.15 -28.54
C ARG A 56 -0.30 -5.74 -27.55
N LEU A 57 -0.51 -6.54 -26.53
CA LEU A 57 -1.29 -6.14 -25.35
C LEU A 57 -0.37 -5.47 -24.34
N MET A 58 -0.88 -4.45 -23.68
CA MET A 58 -0.28 -3.89 -22.49
C MET A 58 -1.11 -4.28 -21.28
N LEU A 59 -0.49 -4.99 -20.35
CA LEU A 59 -1.06 -5.39 -19.07
C LEU A 59 -0.48 -4.49 -17.98
N ILE A 60 -1.31 -4.04 -17.03
CA ILE A 60 -0.84 -3.40 -15.81
C ILE A 60 -1.13 -4.34 -14.65
N TRP A 61 -0.07 -4.78 -14.00
CA TRP A 61 -0.12 -5.56 -12.78
C TRP A 61 0.12 -4.69 -11.57
N ARG A 62 -0.41 -5.09 -10.43
CA ARG A 62 -0.15 -4.49 -9.13
C ARG A 62 0.42 -5.54 -8.19
N GLU A 63 1.61 -5.27 -7.70
CA GLU A 63 2.20 -5.99 -6.57
C GLU A 63 1.89 -5.20 -5.29
N VAL A 64 1.46 -5.89 -4.23
CA VAL A 64 1.07 -5.28 -2.96
C VAL A 64 1.84 -5.94 -1.82
N TYR A 65 2.29 -5.13 -0.87
CA TYR A 65 2.79 -5.57 0.42
C TYR A 65 1.77 -5.21 1.49
N GLU A 66 1.35 -6.20 2.26
CA GLU A 66 0.42 -6.04 3.38
C GLU A 66 1.16 -6.18 4.70
N ASP A 67 0.77 -5.38 5.69
CA ASP A 67 1.22 -5.53 7.07
C ASP A 67 0.50 -6.71 7.77
N ALA A 68 0.92 -7.04 9.00
CA ALA A 68 0.30 -8.11 9.79
C ALA A 68 -1.16 -7.85 10.19
N CYS A 69 -1.68 -6.63 9.98
CA CYS A 69 -3.06 -6.25 10.21
C CYS A 69 -3.91 -6.26 8.92
N GLY A 70 -3.33 -6.66 7.78
CA GLY A 70 -3.98 -6.65 6.47
C GLY A 70 -4.03 -5.27 5.81
N GLY A 71 -3.37 -4.26 6.42
CA GLY A 71 -3.23 -2.93 5.84
C GLY A 71 -2.23 -2.94 4.70
N ARG A 72 -2.49 -2.14 3.66
CA ARG A 72 -1.55 -1.97 2.53
C ARG A 72 -0.35 -1.14 2.99
N ALA A 73 0.81 -1.78 3.11
CA ALA A 73 2.06 -1.13 3.49
C ALA A 73 2.73 -0.43 2.29
N GLU A 74 2.74 -1.08 1.12
CA GLU A 74 3.33 -0.53 -0.10
C GLU A 74 2.70 -1.18 -1.35
N SER A 75 2.78 -0.52 -2.50
CA SER A 75 2.34 -1.12 -3.77
C SER A 75 3.12 -0.59 -4.97
N ARG A 76 3.29 -1.44 -5.99
CA ARG A 76 3.96 -1.09 -7.24
C ARG A 76 3.13 -1.52 -8.45
N LEU A 77 3.06 -0.64 -9.45
CA LEU A 77 2.51 -0.98 -10.76
C LEU A 77 3.61 -1.50 -11.68
N ILE A 78 3.32 -2.61 -12.35
CA ILE A 78 4.24 -3.31 -13.25
C ILE A 78 3.59 -3.38 -14.63
N PRO A 79 4.04 -2.56 -15.59
CA PRO A 79 3.58 -2.67 -16.97
C PRO A 79 4.26 -3.87 -17.64
N VAL A 80 3.47 -4.73 -18.27
CA VAL A 80 3.93 -5.88 -19.05
C VAL A 80 3.38 -5.75 -20.46
N VAL A 81 4.23 -5.92 -21.46
CA VAL A 81 3.82 -5.88 -22.87
C VAL A 81 4.00 -7.27 -23.45
N ILE A 82 2.93 -7.79 -24.07
CA ILE A 82 2.89 -9.13 -24.65
C ILE A 82 2.61 -9.02 -26.12
N ASP A 83 3.39 -9.70 -26.95
CA ASP A 83 3.13 -9.77 -28.38
C ASP A 83 2.13 -10.89 -28.69
N LEU A 84 1.01 -10.53 -29.33
CA LEU A 84 -0.03 -11.49 -29.73
C LEU A 84 0.32 -12.22 -31.04
N SER A 85 1.41 -11.87 -31.72
CA SER A 85 1.80 -12.55 -32.95
C SER A 85 2.16 -14.03 -32.76
N ALA A 86 2.45 -14.45 -31.53
CA ALA A 86 2.78 -15.82 -31.17
C ALA A 86 1.59 -16.61 -30.58
N ALA A 87 0.43 -15.96 -30.35
CA ALA A 87 -0.72 -16.59 -29.71
C ALA A 87 -1.49 -17.49 -30.71
N PRO A 88 -1.78 -18.76 -30.37
CA PRO A 88 -2.55 -19.65 -31.23
C PRO A 88 -4.01 -19.16 -31.34
N GLY A 89 -4.45 -18.83 -32.55
CA GLY A 89 -5.82 -18.40 -32.86
C GLY A 89 -6.17 -18.62 -34.33
N PRO A 90 -7.47 -18.73 -34.69
CA PRO A 90 -7.89 -18.98 -36.07
C PRO A 90 -7.65 -17.71 -36.90
N GLY A 91 -6.61 -17.75 -37.72
CA GLY A 91 -6.12 -16.59 -38.47
C GLY A 91 -5.00 -15.88 -37.71
N ASN A 92 -3.86 -15.73 -38.37
CA ASN A 92 -2.56 -15.36 -37.82
C ASN A 92 -2.47 -13.88 -37.34
N ASP A 93 -3.52 -13.35 -36.69
CA ASP A 93 -3.66 -11.98 -36.22
C ASP A 93 -4.48 -11.85 -34.93
N GLY A 94 -3.94 -12.36 -33.82
CA GLY A 94 -4.56 -12.30 -32.47
C GLY A 94 -4.95 -10.88 -32.03
N SER A 95 -4.28 -9.86 -32.56
CA SER A 95 -4.65 -8.46 -32.34
C SER A 95 -6.00 -8.09 -32.96
N ARG A 96 -6.32 -8.56 -34.16
CA ARG A 96 -7.63 -8.31 -34.80
C ARG A 96 -8.73 -9.14 -34.15
N ALA A 97 -8.41 -10.38 -33.77
CA ALA A 97 -9.33 -11.24 -33.03
C ALA A 97 -9.77 -10.57 -31.73
N PHE A 98 -8.82 -10.02 -30.93
CA PHE A 98 -9.10 -9.23 -29.73
C PHE A 98 -9.91 -7.96 -30.04
N GLN A 99 -9.58 -7.24 -31.11
CA GLN A 99 -10.28 -6.00 -31.44
C GLN A 99 -11.75 -6.19 -31.81
N ALA A 100 -12.07 -7.30 -32.50
CA ALA A 100 -13.45 -7.70 -32.78
C ALA A 100 -14.17 -8.26 -31.53
N SER A 101 -13.40 -8.46 -30.46
CA SER A 101 -13.78 -9.20 -29.26
C SER A 101 -14.26 -8.30 -28.12
N VAL A 102 -13.72 -7.09 -28.02
CA VAL A 102 -14.11 -6.11 -27.00
C VAL A 102 -15.58 -5.71 -27.17
N GLY A 103 -16.45 -6.26 -26.31
CA GLY A 103 -17.90 -6.01 -26.31
C GLY A 103 -18.76 -7.17 -26.82
N ALA A 104 -18.17 -8.31 -27.23
CA ALA A 104 -18.91 -9.50 -27.68
C ALA A 104 -18.77 -10.69 -26.68
N PRO A 105 -19.82 -11.51 -26.46
CA PRO A 105 -19.80 -12.56 -25.44
C PRO A 105 -18.77 -13.69 -25.71
N ARG A 106 -18.70 -14.22 -26.95
CA ARG A 106 -17.75 -15.30 -27.34
C ARG A 106 -16.28 -14.90 -27.26
N ALA A 107 -16.04 -13.62 -27.24
CA ALA A 107 -14.73 -13.03 -27.26
C ALA A 107 -14.13 -12.83 -25.86
N ALA A 108 -15.01 -12.72 -24.86
CA ALA A 108 -14.63 -12.77 -23.47
C ALA A 108 -14.05 -14.15 -23.11
N GLU A 109 -14.57 -15.24 -23.70
CA GLU A 109 -14.08 -16.61 -23.44
C GLU A 109 -12.65 -16.83 -23.93
N TRP A 110 -12.34 -16.47 -25.18
CA TRP A 110 -10.97 -16.58 -25.72
C TRP A 110 -9.98 -15.72 -24.93
N LEU A 111 -10.36 -14.47 -24.60
CA LEU A 111 -9.51 -13.58 -23.82
C LEU A 111 -9.30 -14.10 -22.40
N THR A 112 -10.35 -14.62 -21.76
CA THR A 112 -10.24 -15.24 -20.43
C THR A 112 -9.30 -16.44 -20.48
N THR A 113 -9.39 -17.27 -21.51
CA THR A 113 -8.50 -18.43 -21.70
C THR A 113 -7.04 -17.98 -21.88
N LEU A 114 -6.80 -16.99 -22.74
CA LEU A 114 -5.47 -16.43 -22.98
C LEU A 114 -4.90 -15.77 -21.72
N LEU A 115 -5.72 -15.03 -20.96
CA LEU A 115 -5.30 -14.43 -19.70
C LEU A 115 -5.01 -15.49 -18.65
N LEU A 116 -5.78 -16.56 -18.56
CA LEU A 116 -5.51 -17.67 -17.63
C LEU A 116 -4.18 -18.37 -17.95
N GLU A 117 -3.89 -18.62 -19.23
CA GLU A 117 -2.63 -19.22 -19.65
C GLU A 117 -1.44 -18.32 -19.31
N ILE A 118 -1.54 -17.03 -19.65
CA ILE A 118 -0.47 -16.05 -19.47
C ILE A 118 -0.30 -15.64 -18.00
N ASP A 119 -1.37 -15.66 -17.19
CA ASP A 119 -1.35 -15.18 -15.80
C ASP A 119 -0.28 -15.91 -15.00
N SER A 120 -0.21 -17.23 -15.10
CA SER A 120 0.77 -18.03 -14.34
C SER A 120 2.22 -17.70 -14.70
N GLU A 121 2.52 -17.56 -15.99
CA GLU A 121 3.88 -17.27 -16.47
C GLU A 121 4.30 -15.83 -16.13
N VAL A 122 3.41 -14.87 -16.38
CA VAL A 122 3.69 -13.45 -16.09
C VAL A 122 3.81 -13.22 -14.58
N ARG A 123 2.96 -13.85 -13.78
CA ARG A 123 3.03 -13.80 -12.31
C ARG A 123 4.35 -14.39 -11.81
N ALA A 124 4.77 -15.55 -12.32
CA ALA A 124 6.06 -16.14 -11.96
C ALA A 124 7.24 -15.22 -12.33
N ARG A 125 7.18 -14.54 -13.48
CA ARG A 125 8.20 -13.56 -13.89
C ARG A 125 8.22 -12.34 -12.97
N ILE A 126 7.07 -11.76 -12.66
CA ILE A 126 6.92 -10.65 -11.71
C ILE A 126 7.45 -11.06 -10.33
N ASP A 127 7.21 -12.30 -9.92
CA ASP A 127 7.72 -12.83 -8.66
C ASP A 127 9.24 -12.96 -8.66
N ALA A 128 9.83 -13.48 -9.74
CA ALA A 128 11.27 -13.60 -9.91
C ALA A 128 12.00 -12.24 -9.95
N ASP A 129 11.43 -11.25 -10.64
CA ASP A 129 12.02 -9.93 -10.85
C ASP A 129 11.79 -8.99 -9.63
N GLY A 130 10.87 -9.37 -8.74
CA GLY A 130 10.47 -8.55 -7.59
C GLY A 130 11.45 -8.50 -6.42
N ARG A 131 12.55 -9.26 -6.42
CA ARG A 131 13.46 -9.38 -5.26
C ARG A 131 14.07 -8.05 -4.81
N GLU A 132 14.61 -7.25 -5.74
CA GLU A 132 15.21 -5.95 -5.41
C GLU A 132 14.17 -4.99 -4.82
N TRP A 133 12.95 -5.05 -5.35
CA TRP A 133 11.84 -4.26 -4.83
C TRP A 133 11.44 -4.72 -3.44
N GLN A 134 11.30 -6.03 -3.22
CA GLN A 134 11.01 -6.61 -1.92
C GLN A 134 12.02 -6.14 -0.85
N GLU A 135 13.31 -6.25 -1.13
CA GLU A 135 14.37 -5.79 -0.22
C GLU A 135 14.24 -4.29 0.08
N THR A 136 13.86 -3.49 -0.93
CA THR A 136 13.63 -2.06 -0.76
C THR A 136 12.43 -1.78 0.14
N VAL A 137 11.30 -2.46 -0.07
CA VAL A 137 10.11 -2.33 0.78
C VAL A 137 10.43 -2.72 2.22
N GLU A 138 11.03 -3.89 2.44
CA GLU A 138 11.40 -4.37 3.77
C GLU A 138 12.34 -3.38 4.49
N ARG A 139 13.34 -2.85 3.78
CA ARG A 139 14.27 -1.85 4.32
C ARG A 139 13.57 -0.55 4.69
N VAL A 140 12.69 -0.02 3.82
CA VAL A 140 11.98 1.24 4.06
C VAL A 140 11.03 1.09 5.24
N VAL A 141 10.21 0.03 5.24
CA VAL A 141 9.27 -0.26 6.34
C VAL A 141 10.01 -0.44 7.65
N ARG A 142 11.09 -1.23 7.67
CA ARG A 142 11.92 -1.42 8.88
C ARG A 142 12.51 -0.11 9.38
N SER A 143 13.03 0.74 8.49
CA SER A 143 13.64 2.02 8.86
C SER A 143 12.60 2.97 9.45
N PHE A 144 11.43 3.07 8.81
CA PHE A 144 10.33 3.91 9.28
C PHE A 144 9.81 3.44 10.64
N THR A 145 9.57 2.12 10.80
CA THR A 145 9.08 1.55 12.04
C THR A 145 10.10 1.68 13.18
N SER A 146 11.39 1.46 12.90
CA SER A 146 12.45 1.64 13.90
C SER A 146 12.52 3.08 14.38
N ALA A 147 12.45 4.05 13.47
CA ALA A 147 12.43 5.47 13.81
C ALA A 147 11.19 5.83 14.66
N ARG A 148 10.03 5.27 14.31
CA ARG A 148 8.79 5.46 15.09
C ARG A 148 8.92 4.87 16.50
N ILE A 149 9.43 3.65 16.65
CA ILE A 149 9.64 3.01 17.96
C ILE A 149 10.61 3.83 18.82
N LEU A 150 11.74 4.28 18.24
CA LEU A 150 12.71 5.12 18.95
C LEU A 150 12.10 6.44 19.41
N ARG A 151 11.28 7.07 18.56
CA ARG A 151 10.56 8.30 18.91
C ARG A 151 9.60 8.08 20.08
N GLU A 152 8.75 7.06 20.02
CA GLU A 152 7.78 6.76 21.08
C GLU A 152 8.49 6.45 22.41
N ARG A 153 9.56 5.65 22.38
CA ARG A 153 10.40 5.39 23.57
C ARG A 153 11.04 6.67 24.11
N GLY A 154 11.51 7.55 23.23
CA GLY A 154 12.08 8.84 23.62
C GLY A 154 11.06 9.77 24.29
N ILE A 155 9.83 9.84 23.76
CA ILE A 155 8.73 10.60 24.36
C ILE A 155 8.38 10.03 25.74
N ALA A 156 8.22 8.71 25.85
CA ALA A 156 7.94 8.04 27.13
C ALA A 156 9.02 8.31 28.18
N ALA A 157 10.29 8.19 27.80
CA ALA A 157 11.43 8.46 28.68
C ALA A 157 11.54 9.94 29.09
N TRP A 158 11.12 10.88 28.24
CA TRP A 158 11.06 12.29 28.60
C TRP A 158 9.92 12.56 29.59
N SER A 159 8.72 12.06 29.34
CA SER A 159 7.57 12.19 30.24
C SER A 159 7.86 11.60 31.64
N ALA A 160 8.45 10.40 31.69
CA ALA A 160 8.81 9.74 32.95
C ALA A 160 9.85 10.51 33.78
N ARG A 161 10.73 11.30 33.15
CA ARG A 161 11.68 12.17 33.87
C ARG A 161 11.00 13.38 34.48
N THR A 162 10.07 14.01 33.77
CA THR A 162 9.34 15.19 34.22
C THR A 162 8.46 14.89 35.45
N ASP A 163 7.93 13.67 35.54
CA ASP A 163 7.05 13.26 36.66
C ASP A 163 7.78 12.79 37.92
N ARG A 164 9.12 12.64 37.91
CA ARG A 164 9.91 12.14 39.04
C ARG A 164 10.14 13.15 40.18
N THR A 165 9.47 14.29 40.20
CA THR A 165 9.55 15.22 41.32
C THR A 165 9.02 14.56 42.59
N ALA A 166 9.85 14.45 43.63
CA ALA A 166 9.51 13.78 44.88
C ALA A 166 8.23 14.38 45.49
N PHE A 167 7.21 13.55 45.67
CA PHE A 167 5.95 13.95 46.31
C PHE A 167 6.11 13.84 47.84
N GLN A 168 6.13 14.97 48.54
CA GLN A 168 6.07 15.04 49.99
C GLN A 168 4.80 15.81 50.38
N PRO A 169 3.69 15.10 50.67
CA PRO A 169 2.49 15.77 51.15
C PRO A 169 2.74 16.28 52.58
N GLY A 170 2.11 17.40 52.94
CA GLY A 170 2.03 17.78 54.35
C GLY A 170 1.24 16.74 55.16
N LEU A 171 1.52 16.61 56.45
CA LEU A 171 1.02 15.57 57.37
C LEU A 171 -0.52 15.39 57.39
N PHE A 172 -1.29 16.34 56.85
CA PHE A 172 -2.75 16.30 56.79
C PHE A 172 -3.34 16.72 55.43
N ASP A 173 -2.53 16.78 54.37
CA ASP A 173 -3.01 17.26 53.07
C ASP A 173 -3.67 16.16 52.22
N ARG A 174 -4.90 15.81 52.61
CA ARG A 174 -5.74 14.85 51.87
C ARG A 174 -6.06 15.31 50.45
N ARG A 175 -6.01 16.62 50.16
CA ARG A 175 -6.24 17.15 48.80
C ARG A 175 -5.04 16.85 47.92
N ALA A 176 -3.81 17.06 48.41
CA ALA A 176 -2.59 16.66 47.73
C ALA A 176 -2.56 15.14 47.48
N GLU A 177 -2.93 14.32 48.47
CA GLU A 177 -3.01 12.86 48.29
C GLU A 177 -4.02 12.44 47.21
N ARG A 178 -5.21 13.08 47.16
CA ARG A 178 -6.22 12.79 46.12
C ARG A 178 -5.73 13.24 44.74
N ALA A 179 -5.12 14.42 44.65
CA ALA A 179 -4.53 14.92 43.40
C ALA A 179 -3.41 13.98 42.90
N GLN A 180 -2.57 13.48 43.80
CA GLN A 180 -1.52 12.52 43.48
C GLN A 180 -2.09 11.19 42.98
N ARG A 181 -3.16 10.66 43.59
CA ARG A 181 -3.84 9.46 43.11
C ARG A 181 -4.46 9.65 41.72
N ILE A 182 -5.08 10.80 41.46
CA ILE A 182 -5.62 11.12 40.14
C ILE A 182 -4.49 11.18 39.11
N ARG A 183 -3.37 11.85 39.44
CA ARG A 183 -2.20 11.94 38.56
C ARG A 183 -1.57 10.57 38.29
N ALA A 184 -1.42 9.73 39.30
CA ALA A 184 -0.92 8.37 39.15
C ALA A 184 -1.83 7.51 38.23
N ALA A 185 -3.15 7.64 38.37
CA ALA A 185 -4.09 6.96 37.48
C ALA A 185 -4.00 7.45 36.03
N ALA A 186 -3.87 8.76 35.81
CA ALA A 186 -3.69 9.34 34.48
C ALA A 186 -2.37 8.88 33.84
N ASN A 187 -1.28 8.79 34.62
CA ASN A 187 0.01 8.30 34.16
C ASN A 187 -0.07 6.82 33.76
N ALA A 188 -0.69 5.97 34.59
CA ALA A 188 -0.88 4.56 34.28
C ALA A 188 -1.73 4.32 33.02
N GLU A 189 -2.67 5.21 32.71
CA GLU A 189 -3.42 5.19 31.45
C GLU A 189 -2.54 5.62 30.27
N SER A 190 -1.77 6.70 30.42
CA SER A 190 -0.82 7.16 29.40
C SER A 190 0.24 6.11 29.05
N ASP A 191 0.73 5.38 30.06
CA ASP A 191 1.68 4.27 29.88
C ASP A 191 1.06 3.13 29.09
N ARG A 192 -0.21 2.76 29.38
CA ARG A 192 -0.95 1.75 28.62
C ARG A 192 -1.15 2.16 27.16
N ILE A 193 -1.58 3.40 26.90
CA ILE A 193 -1.71 3.92 25.53
C ILE A 193 -0.37 3.88 24.78
N THR A 194 0.72 4.20 25.46
CA THR A 194 2.07 4.18 24.86
C THR A 194 2.52 2.75 24.55
N ALA A 195 2.29 1.80 25.46
CA ALA A 195 2.58 0.39 25.24
C ALA A 195 1.79 -0.16 24.05
N ASP A 196 0.50 0.17 23.94
CA ASP A 196 -0.35 -0.24 22.81
C ASP A 196 0.13 0.33 21.47
N ARG A 197 0.58 1.60 21.47
CA ARG A 197 1.16 2.24 20.27
C ARG A 197 2.47 1.57 19.85
N LEU A 198 3.33 1.20 20.80
CA LEU A 198 4.57 0.47 20.54
C LEU A 198 4.30 -0.92 19.97
N ALA A 199 3.42 -1.69 20.62
CA ALA A 199 3.05 -3.03 20.16
C ALA A 199 2.39 -2.98 18.76
N THR A 200 1.59 -1.96 18.49
CA THR A 200 1.01 -1.75 17.16
C THR A 200 2.07 -1.40 16.13
N ALA A 201 3.01 -0.51 16.45
CA ALA A 201 4.11 -0.18 15.55
C ALA A 201 4.96 -1.43 15.22
N GLU A 202 5.21 -2.30 16.19
CA GLU A 202 5.93 -3.56 15.99
C GLU A 202 5.17 -4.53 15.06
N ARG A 203 3.86 -4.67 15.22
CA ARG A 203 3.03 -5.49 14.31
C ARG A 203 3.05 -4.99 12.87
N LEU A 204 3.04 -3.67 12.67
CA LEU A 204 3.11 -3.04 11.35
C LEU A 204 4.49 -3.17 10.68
N ALA A 205 5.53 -3.63 11.39
CA ALA A 205 6.87 -3.84 10.84
C ALA A 205 6.95 -5.05 9.91
N ALA A 206 6.11 -6.06 10.16
CA ALA A 206 6.10 -7.29 9.38
C ALA A 206 5.26 -7.07 8.12
N VAL A 207 5.90 -7.15 6.96
CA VAL A 207 5.24 -7.07 5.66
C VAL A 207 5.30 -8.40 4.94
N THR A 208 4.21 -8.72 4.25
CA THR A 208 4.07 -9.91 3.42
C THR A 208 3.69 -9.50 2.01
N ARG A 209 4.34 -10.12 1.03
CA ARG A 209 4.02 -9.90 -0.38
C ARG A 209 2.75 -10.66 -0.72
N ARG A 210 1.83 -9.98 -1.40
CA ARG A 210 0.63 -10.58 -1.98
C ARG A 210 0.89 -10.97 -3.44
N PRO A 211 0.23 -12.02 -3.95
CA PRO A 211 0.31 -12.37 -5.36
C PRO A 211 -0.06 -11.16 -6.24
N ALA A 212 0.70 -10.93 -7.31
CA ALA A 212 0.42 -9.81 -8.20
C ALA A 212 -0.99 -9.92 -8.80
N GLN A 213 -1.69 -8.79 -8.88
CA GLN A 213 -3.05 -8.71 -9.41
C GLN A 213 -3.04 -7.98 -10.75
N LEU A 214 -3.64 -8.58 -11.77
CA LEU A 214 -3.85 -7.89 -13.05
C LEU A 214 -4.97 -6.85 -12.88
N LEU A 215 -4.66 -5.58 -13.15
CA LEU A 215 -5.60 -4.47 -13.03
C LEU A 215 -6.16 -4.01 -14.37
N LEU A 216 -5.33 -3.96 -15.41
CA LEU A 216 -5.72 -3.42 -16.71
C LEU A 216 -5.14 -4.25 -17.86
N VAL A 217 -5.95 -4.48 -18.87
CA VAL A 217 -5.61 -5.01 -20.19
C VAL A 217 -5.94 -3.93 -21.21
N LEU A 218 -4.92 -3.42 -21.87
CA LEU A 218 -5.04 -2.42 -22.92
C LEU A 218 -4.63 -3.02 -24.27
N ALA A 219 -5.57 -2.97 -25.21
CA ALA A 219 -5.35 -3.42 -26.57
C ALA A 219 -5.21 -2.27 -27.58
N PRO A 220 -4.55 -2.51 -28.73
CA PRO A 220 -4.45 -1.58 -29.85
C PRO A 220 -5.80 -1.27 -30.51
#